data_AF-A0A0R3QDY0-F1
#
_entry.id   AF-A0A0R3QDY0-F1
#
_cell.length_a   1.000
_cell.length_b   1.000
_cell.length_c   1.000
_cell.angle_alpha   90.00
_cell.angle_beta   90.00
_cell.angle_gamma   90.00
#
_symmetry.space_group_name_H-M   'P 1'
#
loop_
_entity.id
_entity.type
_entity.pdbx_description
1 polymer ?
#
loop_
_entity_poly.entity_id
_entity_poly.type
_entity_poly.pdbx_seq_one_letter_code
_entity_poly.pdbx_strand_id
1 'polypeptide(L)'
;MVATNVVVKTRKEDSDKGYLWKWNGGDAYSVEEIDSLPVGSRIEVTLRPDNAAEFAKKDKVVEIISKYSYFITLPITVNGERVNTVDAIWTMNPKEVTSEMHDTFFRQLAKTHLPHLVNDRPQYTIHYKADAPINIRSLLYVPSHNVSQLEFANSADQSGVSLYARRVLIKSNAKDLLPRYLRFLVGVVDSEDIPLNLSREMLQMDAVLV
;
A
#
# COMPACT_ATOMS: atom_id res chain seq x y z
N MET A 1 -15.75 -0.85 -9.92
CA MET A 1 -16.69 -1.91 -10.33
C MET A 1 -17.44 -2.51 -9.12
N VAL A 2 -17.88 -1.69 -8.14
CA VAL A 2 -18.53 -2.15 -6.88
C VAL A 2 -19.76 -1.32 -6.47
N ALA A 3 -20.03 -0.24 -7.20
CA ALA A 3 -21.06 0.74 -6.88
C ALA A 3 -22.23 0.65 -7.87
N THR A 4 -23.46 0.87 -7.37
CA THR A 4 -24.63 1.21 -8.20
C THR A 4 -24.76 2.72 -8.38
N ASN A 5 -24.36 3.48 -7.37
CA ASN A 5 -24.45 4.93 -7.36
C ASN A 5 -23.26 5.52 -6.60
N VAL A 6 -22.76 6.68 -7.05
CA VAL A 6 -21.68 7.42 -6.42
C VAL A 6 -22.07 8.89 -6.35
N VAL A 7 -21.94 9.48 -5.17
CA VAL A 7 -22.16 10.90 -4.94
C VAL A 7 -20.87 11.50 -4.41
N VAL A 8 -20.37 12.54 -5.07
CA VAL A 8 -19.17 13.28 -4.64
C VAL A 8 -19.58 14.70 -4.32
N LYS A 9 -19.25 15.14 -3.10
CA LYS A 9 -19.36 16.53 -2.67
C LYS A 9 -17.95 17.06 -2.48
N THR A 10 -17.57 18.11 -3.19
CA THR A 10 -16.21 18.67 -3.10
C THR A 10 -16.23 20.19 -3.04
N ARG A 11 -15.34 20.76 -2.25
CA ARG A 11 -15.06 22.20 -2.22
C ARG A 11 -13.57 22.42 -2.09
N LYS A 12 -13.02 23.22 -3.00
CA LYS A 12 -11.62 23.67 -2.92
C LYS A 12 -11.45 24.61 -1.72
N GLU A 13 -10.28 24.59 -1.09
CA GLU A 13 -9.96 25.48 0.03
C GLU A 13 -10.15 26.97 -0.31
N ASP A 14 -9.64 27.42 -1.46
CA ASP A 14 -9.71 28.82 -1.91
C ASP A 14 -11.02 29.17 -2.65
N SER A 15 -12.10 28.41 -2.44
CA SER A 15 -13.36 28.64 -3.14
C SER A 15 -14.56 28.54 -2.22
N ASP A 16 -15.45 29.53 -2.31
CA ASP A 16 -16.74 29.49 -1.64
C ASP A 16 -17.73 28.55 -2.33
N LYS A 17 -17.46 28.18 -3.60
CA LYS A 17 -18.30 27.33 -4.42
C LYS A 17 -17.99 25.85 -4.20
N GLY A 18 -18.99 25.08 -3.82
CA GLY A 18 -18.95 23.63 -3.79
C GLY A 18 -19.55 23.01 -5.05
N TYR A 19 -19.19 21.76 -5.32
CA TYR A 19 -19.77 20.98 -6.40
C TYR A 19 -20.30 19.64 -5.88
N LEU A 20 -21.48 19.28 -6.37
CA LEU A 20 -22.12 18.00 -6.18
C LEU A 20 -22.10 17.25 -7.51
N TRP A 21 -21.32 16.19 -7.57
CA TRP A 21 -21.27 15.27 -8.70
C TRP A 21 -22.03 13.99 -8.35
N LYS A 22 -22.90 13.53 -9.24
CA LYS A 22 -23.69 12.30 -9.05
C LYS A 22 -23.55 11.40 -10.27
N TRP A 23 -23.44 10.10 -10.03
CA TRP A 23 -23.46 9.07 -11.05
C TRP A 23 -24.25 7.86 -10.57
N ASN A 24 -25.16 7.38 -11.42
CA ASN A 24 -26.15 6.36 -11.10
C ASN A 24 -25.94 5.04 -11.86
N GLY A 25 -24.72 4.76 -12.33
CA GLY A 25 -24.42 3.51 -13.02
C GLY A 25 -24.46 3.58 -14.55
N GLY A 26 -24.93 4.68 -15.14
CA GLY A 26 -25.06 4.85 -16.59
C GLY A 26 -23.86 5.52 -17.25
N ASP A 27 -24.04 5.96 -18.51
CA ASP A 27 -23.00 6.60 -19.32
C ASP A 27 -22.87 8.12 -19.09
N ALA A 28 -23.76 8.68 -18.26
CA ALA A 28 -23.81 10.10 -17.94
C ALA A 28 -23.71 10.34 -16.43
N TYR A 29 -23.29 11.55 -16.07
CA TYR A 29 -23.24 12.05 -14.71
C TYR A 29 -23.87 13.45 -14.66
N SER A 30 -24.26 13.91 -13.47
CA SER A 30 -24.69 15.28 -13.24
C SER A 30 -23.70 16.03 -12.36
N VAL A 31 -23.61 17.34 -12.57
CA VAL A 31 -22.83 18.27 -11.75
C VAL A 31 -23.70 19.47 -11.42
N GLU A 32 -23.81 19.78 -10.14
CA GLU A 32 -24.58 20.89 -9.60
C GLU A 32 -23.66 21.73 -8.70
N GLU A 33 -23.75 23.06 -8.78
CA GLU A 33 -23.10 23.95 -7.81
C GLU A 33 -23.89 23.93 -6.51
N ILE A 34 -23.20 23.78 -5.37
CA ILE A 34 -23.82 23.76 -4.05
C ILE A 34 -23.04 24.64 -3.09
N ASP A 35 -23.75 25.45 -2.33
CA ASP A 35 -23.16 26.32 -1.32
C ASP A 35 -22.89 25.56 -0.02
N SER A 36 -22.05 26.13 0.85
CA SER A 36 -21.89 25.70 2.25
C SER A 36 -21.39 24.26 2.46
N LEU A 37 -20.52 23.75 1.58
CA LEU A 37 -19.76 22.52 1.84
C LEU A 37 -18.54 22.77 2.74
N PRO A 38 -18.07 21.81 3.55
CA PRO A 38 -16.74 21.88 4.15
C PRO A 38 -15.64 21.79 3.09
N VAL A 39 -14.43 22.30 3.39
CA VAL A 39 -13.25 22.12 2.52
C VAL A 39 -12.95 20.62 2.37
N GLY A 40 -12.57 20.20 1.16
CA GLY A 40 -12.18 18.84 0.85
C GLY A 40 -13.22 18.10 0.02
N SER A 41 -13.15 16.77 0.04
CA SER A 41 -14.00 15.91 -0.77
C SER A 41 -14.63 14.80 0.08
N ARG A 42 -15.93 14.61 -0.07
CA ARG A 42 -16.71 13.50 0.50
C ARG A 42 -17.26 12.65 -0.63
N ILE A 43 -16.93 11.37 -0.60
CA ILE A 43 -17.39 10.39 -1.60
C ILE A 43 -18.31 9.41 -0.88
N GLU A 44 -19.55 9.32 -1.35
CA GLU A 44 -20.56 8.38 -0.86
C GLU A 44 -20.79 7.34 -1.96
N VAL A 45 -20.59 6.07 -1.61
CA VAL A 45 -20.71 4.96 -2.56
C VAL A 45 -21.85 4.07 -2.12
N THR A 46 -22.88 3.98 -2.96
CA THR A 46 -23.94 2.98 -2.80
C THR A 46 -23.44 1.68 -3.41
N LEU A 47 -23.18 0.69 -2.55
CA LEU A 47 -22.61 -0.59 -2.94
C LEU A 47 -23.65 -1.46 -3.66
N ARG A 48 -23.16 -2.31 -4.58
CA ARG A 48 -23.99 -3.33 -5.20
C ARG A 48 -24.40 -4.41 -4.18
N PRO A 49 -25.68 -4.79 -4.11
CA PRO A 49 -26.17 -5.70 -3.08
C PRO A 49 -25.72 -7.16 -3.27
N ASP A 50 -25.36 -7.55 -4.49
CA ASP A 50 -25.00 -8.92 -4.87
C ASP A 50 -23.57 -9.31 -4.44
N ASN A 51 -22.58 -8.47 -4.71
CA ASN A 51 -21.17 -8.84 -4.54
C ASN A 51 -20.30 -7.81 -3.79
N ALA A 52 -20.87 -6.67 -3.40
CA ALA A 52 -20.11 -5.59 -2.80
C ALA A 52 -20.54 -5.25 -1.37
N ALA A 53 -21.59 -5.89 -0.85
CA ALA A 53 -22.09 -5.64 0.51
C ALA A 53 -21.04 -5.88 1.61
N GLU A 54 -20.05 -6.74 1.38
CA GLU A 54 -18.96 -6.97 2.33
C GLU A 54 -18.11 -5.70 2.59
N PHE A 55 -18.02 -4.79 1.63
CA PHE A 55 -17.25 -3.54 1.77
C PHE A 55 -17.95 -2.51 2.68
N ALA A 56 -19.18 -2.78 3.13
CA ALA A 56 -19.82 -2.03 4.20
C ALA A 56 -19.40 -2.49 5.61
N LYS A 57 -18.77 -3.66 5.73
CA LYS A 57 -18.35 -4.23 7.03
C LYS A 57 -17.04 -3.59 7.47
N LYS A 58 -17.01 -3.08 8.71
CA LYS A 58 -15.82 -2.45 9.34
C LYS A 58 -14.58 -3.33 9.17
N ASP A 59 -14.65 -4.60 9.55
CA ASP A 59 -13.49 -5.51 9.53
C ASP A 59 -12.90 -5.68 8.12
N LYS A 60 -13.76 -5.73 7.09
CA LYS A 60 -13.31 -5.85 5.70
C LYS A 60 -12.59 -4.59 5.24
N VAL A 61 -13.11 -3.43 5.59
CA VAL A 61 -12.48 -2.13 5.29
C VAL A 61 -11.13 -2.00 6.00
N VAL A 62 -11.05 -2.40 7.28
CA VAL A 62 -9.80 -2.40 8.04
C VAL A 62 -8.78 -3.36 7.44
N GLU A 63 -9.19 -4.56 7.01
CA GLU A 63 -8.32 -5.53 6.30
C GLU A 63 -7.73 -4.90 5.03
N ILE A 64 -8.57 -4.27 4.21
CA ILE A 64 -8.15 -3.63 2.95
C ILE A 64 -7.20 -2.46 3.21
N ILE A 65 -7.51 -1.60 4.19
CA ILE A 65 -6.63 -0.49 4.57
C ILE A 65 -5.29 -1.02 5.08
N SER A 66 -5.31 -2.06 5.91
CA SER A 66 -4.10 -2.70 6.45
C SER A 66 -3.24 -3.32 5.35
N LYS A 67 -3.85 -3.80 4.26
CA LYS A 67 -3.12 -4.37 3.13
C LYS A 67 -2.52 -3.30 2.22
N TYR A 68 -3.29 -2.29 1.82
CA TYR A 68 -2.87 -1.39 0.73
C TYR A 68 -2.41 -0.01 1.17
N SER A 69 -2.94 0.48 2.29
CA SER A 69 -2.89 1.89 2.69
C SER A 69 -2.35 2.09 4.10
N TYR A 70 -1.78 1.06 4.71
CA TYR A 70 -1.37 1.07 6.11
C TYR A 70 -0.28 2.09 6.41
N PHE A 71 0.57 2.40 5.43
CA PHE A 71 1.69 3.32 5.56
C PHE A 71 1.43 4.71 4.97
N ILE A 72 0.16 5.02 4.65
CA ILE A 72 -0.24 6.39 4.32
C ILE A 72 -0.01 7.27 5.54
N THR A 73 0.53 8.46 5.31
CA THR A 73 0.97 9.40 6.36
C THR A 73 -0.19 10.17 6.99
N LEU A 74 -1.25 10.36 6.23
CA LEU A 74 -2.47 10.99 6.73
C LEU A 74 -3.22 10.00 7.63
N PRO A 75 -3.73 10.44 8.79
CA PRO A 75 -4.57 9.59 9.64
C PRO A 75 -5.80 9.10 8.88
N ILE A 76 -5.98 7.79 8.85
CA ILE A 76 -7.15 7.10 8.32
C ILE A 76 -7.98 6.66 9.52
N THR A 77 -9.24 7.07 9.55
CA THR A 77 -10.21 6.65 10.56
C THR A 77 -11.32 5.81 9.93
N VAL A 78 -11.73 4.75 10.63
CA VAL A 78 -12.87 3.91 10.26
C VAL A 78 -13.84 3.94 11.44
N ASN A 79 -15.04 4.47 11.22
CA ASN A 79 -16.05 4.68 12.26
C ASN A 79 -15.52 5.43 13.50
N GLY A 80 -14.65 6.43 13.27
CA GLY A 80 -14.06 7.25 14.33
C GLY A 80 -12.78 6.71 14.96
N GLU A 81 -12.42 5.44 14.69
CA GLU A 81 -11.19 4.84 15.22
C GLU A 81 -10.05 4.94 14.21
N ARG A 82 -8.86 5.38 14.66
CA ARG A 82 -7.66 5.45 13.81
C ARG A 82 -7.13 4.04 13.53
N VAL A 83 -6.89 3.71 12.26
CA VAL A 83 -6.46 2.37 11.84
C VAL A 83 -4.99 2.27 11.41
N ASN A 84 -4.42 3.34 10.84
CA ASN A 84 -3.00 3.39 10.50
C ASN A 84 -2.20 4.10 11.60
N THR A 85 -1.29 3.37 12.23
CA THR A 85 -0.48 3.86 13.36
C THR A 85 1.02 3.75 13.14
N VAL A 86 1.46 3.14 12.03
CA VAL A 86 2.87 2.88 11.76
C VAL A 86 3.39 3.78 10.66
N ASP A 87 4.51 4.42 10.94
CA ASP A 87 5.19 5.27 9.97
C ASP A 87 5.91 4.47 8.89
N ALA A 88 6.00 5.05 7.70
CA ALA A 88 6.76 4.51 6.58
C ALA A 88 8.27 4.68 6.81
N ILE A 89 8.86 3.88 7.70
CA ILE A 89 10.24 4.06 8.18
C ILE A 89 11.29 3.96 7.07
N TRP A 90 10.99 3.27 5.95
CA TRP A 90 11.86 3.23 4.78
C TRP A 90 12.06 4.62 4.13
N THR A 91 11.14 5.56 4.37
CA THR A 91 11.23 6.94 3.89
C THR A 91 12.04 7.86 4.83
N MET A 92 12.23 7.47 6.09
CA MET A 92 12.97 8.22 7.11
C MET A 92 14.48 8.13 6.90
N ASN A 93 15.26 9.05 7.48
CA ASN A 93 16.72 8.95 7.41
C ASN A 93 17.19 7.69 8.14
N PRO A 94 18.07 6.83 7.56
CA PRO A 94 18.55 5.62 8.24
C PRO A 94 19.14 5.88 9.64
N LYS A 95 19.66 7.09 9.90
CA LYS A 95 20.20 7.48 11.20
C LYS A 95 19.13 7.75 12.28
N GLU A 96 17.89 8.00 11.87
CA GLU A 96 16.76 8.30 12.76
C GLU A 96 15.94 7.05 13.09
N VAL A 97 16.16 5.95 12.37
CA VAL A 97 15.42 4.69 12.56
C VAL A 97 16.14 3.84 13.60
N THR A 98 15.48 3.57 14.72
CA THR A 98 16.05 2.74 15.78
C THR A 98 15.85 1.25 15.50
N SER A 99 16.58 0.40 16.22
CA SER A 99 16.42 -1.06 16.13
C SER A 99 15.01 -1.51 16.52
N GLU A 100 14.37 -0.85 17.48
CA GLU A 100 12.99 -1.13 17.88
C GLU A 100 12.01 -0.81 16.74
N MET A 101 12.23 0.28 16.02
CA MET A 101 11.41 0.62 14.84
C MET A 101 11.54 -0.43 13.75
N HIS A 102 12.75 -0.93 13.51
CA HIS A 102 12.98 -2.04 12.58
C HIS A 102 12.25 -3.33 13.02
N ASP A 103 12.33 -3.69 14.30
CA ASP A 103 11.65 -4.87 14.86
C ASP A 103 10.13 -4.78 14.71
N THR A 104 9.54 -3.62 15.07
CA THR A 104 8.10 -3.39 14.95
C THR A 104 7.66 -3.44 13.49
N PHE A 105 8.40 -2.81 12.59
CA PHE A 105 8.10 -2.80 11.17
C PHE A 105 8.23 -4.19 10.53
N PHE A 106 9.29 -4.94 10.85
CA PHE A 106 9.48 -6.31 10.37
C PHE A 106 8.31 -7.21 10.76
N ARG A 107 7.89 -7.17 12.04
CA ARG A 107 6.73 -7.93 12.52
C ARG A 107 5.44 -7.57 11.80
N GLN A 108 5.24 -6.28 11.50
CA GLN A 108 4.05 -5.81 10.80
C GLN A 108 4.02 -6.26 9.32
N LEU A 109 5.17 -6.23 8.64
CA LEU A 109 5.31 -6.81 7.30
C LEU A 109 5.03 -8.31 7.32
N ALA A 110 5.63 -9.03 8.29
CA ALA A 110 5.44 -10.47 8.44
C ALA A 110 3.96 -10.83 8.67
N LYS A 111 3.26 -10.12 9.56
CA LYS A 111 1.84 -10.34 9.83
C LYS A 111 0.96 -10.18 8.58
N THR A 112 1.29 -9.22 7.71
CA THR A 112 0.45 -8.87 6.54
C THR A 112 0.74 -9.75 5.33
N HIS A 113 2.01 -10.11 5.12
CA HIS A 113 2.46 -10.74 3.87
C HIS A 113 3.19 -12.07 4.03
N LEU A 114 3.78 -12.35 5.21
CA LEU A 114 4.64 -13.51 5.44
C LEU A 114 4.34 -14.16 6.80
N PRO A 115 3.18 -14.83 6.96
CA PRO A 115 2.72 -15.33 8.27
C PRO A 115 3.70 -16.28 8.96
N HIS A 116 4.54 -16.98 8.17
CA HIS A 116 5.54 -17.91 8.68
C HIS A 116 6.71 -17.22 9.40
N LEU A 117 6.93 -15.92 9.20
CA LEU A 117 8.03 -15.15 9.81
C LEU A 117 7.60 -14.27 10.99
N VAL A 118 6.36 -14.40 11.46
CA VAL A 118 5.79 -13.51 12.50
C VAL A 118 6.57 -13.55 13.81
N ASN A 119 7.20 -14.68 14.13
CA ASN A 119 7.98 -14.87 15.36
C ASN A 119 9.48 -14.56 15.19
N ASP A 120 9.92 -14.23 13.98
CA ASP A 120 11.33 -13.94 13.69
C ASP A 120 11.69 -12.48 13.96
N ARG A 121 12.99 -12.21 13.86
CA ARG A 121 13.55 -10.86 13.96
C ARG A 121 14.46 -10.55 12.77
N PRO A 122 14.66 -9.29 12.41
CA PRO A 122 15.66 -8.90 11.44
C PRO A 122 17.06 -9.16 12.00
N GLN A 123 17.81 -10.08 11.38
CA GLN A 123 19.22 -10.32 11.70
C GLN A 123 20.13 -9.27 11.05
N TYR A 124 19.82 -8.92 9.81
CA TYR A 124 20.49 -7.84 9.09
C TYR A 124 19.47 -6.89 8.50
N THR A 125 19.86 -5.63 8.40
CA THR A 125 19.06 -4.54 7.88
C THR A 125 19.81 -3.83 6.77
N ILE A 126 19.13 -3.62 5.65
CA ILE A 126 19.62 -2.86 4.51
C ILE A 126 18.63 -1.73 4.28
N HIS A 127 19.00 -0.52 4.68
CA HIS A 127 18.24 0.69 4.40
C HIS A 127 18.95 1.50 3.32
N TYR A 128 18.39 1.46 2.11
CA TYR A 128 19.02 2.05 0.93
C TYR A 128 18.14 3.14 0.33
N LYS A 129 18.80 4.21 -0.11
CA LYS A 129 18.17 5.34 -0.79
C LYS A 129 19.03 5.77 -1.97
N ALA A 130 18.38 5.97 -3.10
CA ALA A 130 18.98 6.55 -4.30
C ALA A 130 17.97 7.47 -4.96
N ASP A 131 18.43 8.61 -5.46
CA ASP A 131 17.58 9.56 -6.21
C ASP A 131 17.89 9.54 -7.72
N ALA A 132 18.98 8.89 -8.14
CA ALA A 132 19.41 8.77 -9.53
C ALA A 132 20.09 7.41 -9.79
N PRO A 133 19.93 6.81 -10.99
CA PRO A 133 19.10 7.25 -12.12
C PRO A 133 17.59 7.08 -11.88
N ILE A 134 17.19 6.35 -10.83
CA ILE A 134 15.81 6.10 -10.43
C ILE A 134 15.67 6.43 -8.95
N ASN A 135 14.54 7.02 -8.55
CA ASN A 135 14.23 7.22 -7.14
C ASN A 135 13.85 5.89 -6.48
N ILE A 136 14.73 5.37 -5.63
CA ILE A 136 14.52 4.11 -4.90
C ILE A 136 14.70 4.38 -3.42
N ARG A 137 13.70 3.99 -2.64
CA ARG A 137 13.78 3.88 -1.18
C ARG A 137 13.47 2.45 -0.80
N SER A 138 14.46 1.72 -0.33
CA SER A 138 14.28 0.33 0.07
C SER A 138 14.70 0.10 1.51
N LEU A 139 13.96 -0.81 2.13
CA LEU A 139 14.26 -1.32 3.45
C LEU A 139 14.07 -2.82 3.42
N LEU A 140 15.19 -3.54 3.39
CA LEU A 140 15.26 -4.98 3.26
C LEU A 140 15.87 -5.58 4.53
N TYR A 141 15.43 -6.77 4.87
CA TYR A 141 15.85 -7.52 6.03
C TYR A 141 16.26 -8.92 5.64
N VAL A 142 17.25 -9.43 6.36
CA VAL A 142 17.54 -10.86 6.43
C VAL A 142 16.87 -11.38 7.71
N PRO A 143 15.85 -12.25 7.63
CA PRO A 143 15.26 -12.86 8.81
C PRO A 143 16.28 -13.68 9.59
N SER A 144 16.13 -13.76 10.92
CA SER A 144 16.91 -14.67 11.78
C SER A 144 16.61 -16.15 11.54
N HIS A 145 15.58 -16.45 10.75
CA HIS A 145 15.14 -17.80 10.43
C HIS A 145 16.16 -18.53 9.56
N ASN A 146 16.49 -19.75 9.96
CA ASN A 146 17.27 -20.65 9.11
C ASN A 146 16.37 -21.22 8.01
N VAL A 147 16.47 -20.67 6.81
CA VAL A 147 15.72 -21.18 5.65
C VAL A 147 16.22 -22.59 5.32
N SER A 148 15.35 -23.58 5.50
CA SER A 148 15.67 -24.97 5.16
C SER A 148 15.74 -25.14 3.63
N GLN A 149 16.49 -26.14 3.17
CA GLN A 149 16.55 -26.46 1.73
C GLN A 149 15.17 -26.79 1.15
N LEU A 150 14.29 -27.41 1.94
CA LEU A 150 12.94 -27.76 1.55
C LEU A 150 12.06 -26.52 1.36
N GLU A 151 12.11 -25.57 2.30
CA GLU A 151 11.40 -24.28 2.15
C GLU A 151 11.96 -23.47 0.99
N PHE A 152 13.28 -23.45 0.81
CA PHE A 152 13.87 -22.79 -0.33
C PHE A 152 13.36 -23.40 -1.63
N ALA A 153 13.28 -24.74 -1.74
CA ALA A 153 12.76 -25.42 -2.92
C ALA A 153 11.27 -25.15 -3.17
N ASN A 154 10.44 -25.18 -2.12
CA ASN A 154 9.00 -24.98 -2.21
C ASN A 154 8.59 -23.51 -2.46
N SER A 155 9.44 -22.56 -2.10
CA SER A 155 9.21 -21.12 -2.23
C SER A 155 9.79 -20.52 -3.51
N ALA A 156 9.96 -21.33 -4.57
CA ALA A 156 10.60 -20.90 -5.82
C ALA A 156 9.92 -19.66 -6.47
N ASP A 157 8.62 -19.49 -6.28
CA ASP A 157 7.81 -18.38 -6.81
C ASP A 157 7.42 -17.33 -5.75
N GLN A 158 7.98 -17.40 -4.55
CA GLN A 158 7.69 -16.46 -3.47
C GLN A 158 8.86 -15.46 -3.27
N SER A 159 8.51 -14.19 -3.18
CA SER A 159 9.37 -13.08 -2.77
C SER A 159 8.81 -12.47 -1.49
N GLY A 160 9.70 -12.24 -0.52
CA GLY A 160 9.38 -11.52 0.70
C GLY A 160 9.38 -10.00 0.53
N VAL A 161 9.60 -9.51 -0.68
CA VAL A 161 9.71 -8.07 -0.97
C VAL A 161 8.43 -7.55 -1.62
N SER A 162 7.87 -6.52 -0.99
CA SER A 162 6.72 -5.77 -1.47
C SER A 162 7.15 -4.52 -2.23
N LEU A 163 6.52 -4.29 -3.39
CA LEU A 163 6.66 -3.08 -4.18
C LEU A 163 5.61 -2.05 -3.78
N TYR A 164 6.09 -0.86 -3.43
CA TYR A 164 5.32 0.33 -3.14
C TYR A 164 5.59 1.41 -4.19
N ALA A 165 4.60 2.28 -4.38
CA ALA A 165 4.79 3.55 -5.08
C ALA A 165 4.10 4.63 -4.25
N ARG A 166 4.86 5.64 -3.82
CA ARG A 166 4.37 6.73 -2.96
C ARG A 166 3.66 6.20 -1.71
N ARG A 167 4.26 5.19 -1.05
CA ARG A 167 3.73 4.52 0.15
C ARG A 167 2.43 3.71 -0.06
N VAL A 168 1.96 3.53 -1.29
CA VAL A 168 0.82 2.68 -1.63
C VAL A 168 1.31 1.34 -2.14
N LEU A 169 0.78 0.23 -1.61
CA LEU A 169 1.16 -1.10 -2.05
C LEU A 169 0.69 -1.37 -3.48
N ILE A 170 1.65 -1.69 -4.36
CA ILE A 170 1.40 -2.09 -5.74
C ILE A 170 1.36 -3.60 -5.86
N LYS A 171 2.40 -4.29 -5.37
CA LYS A 171 2.56 -5.76 -5.47
C LYS A 171 3.22 -6.31 -4.21
N SER A 172 2.58 -7.22 -3.49
CA SER A 172 3.13 -7.79 -2.24
C SER A 172 4.20 -8.87 -2.44
N ASN A 173 4.17 -9.58 -3.58
CA ASN A 173 5.14 -10.61 -3.94
C ASN A 173 5.85 -10.16 -5.23
N ALA A 174 6.75 -9.20 -5.11
CA ALA A 174 7.44 -8.61 -6.26
C ALA A 174 8.69 -9.43 -6.63
N LYS A 175 8.45 -10.63 -7.20
CA LYS A 175 9.50 -11.57 -7.63
C LYS A 175 10.48 -11.03 -8.67
N ASP A 176 10.06 -10.00 -9.40
CA ASP A 176 10.83 -9.43 -10.51
C ASP A 176 11.82 -8.34 -10.05
N LEU A 177 11.77 -7.93 -8.76
CA LEU A 177 12.65 -6.88 -8.22
C LEU A 177 14.04 -7.39 -7.84
N LEU A 178 14.13 -8.65 -7.41
CA LEU A 178 15.36 -9.24 -6.91
C LEU A 178 15.69 -10.51 -7.68
N PRO A 179 16.99 -10.78 -7.95
CA PRO A 179 17.42 -12.07 -8.46
C PRO A 179 16.94 -13.22 -7.57
N ARG A 180 16.63 -14.38 -8.17
CA ARG A 180 16.07 -15.54 -7.46
C ARG A 180 16.92 -16.03 -6.27
N TYR A 181 18.22 -15.78 -6.28
CA TYR A 181 19.11 -16.16 -5.18
C TYR A 181 18.99 -15.23 -3.95
N LEU A 182 18.39 -14.04 -4.09
CA LEU A 182 18.11 -13.11 -2.99
C LEU A 182 16.67 -13.20 -2.44
N ARG A 183 15.91 -14.24 -2.80
CA ARG A 183 14.50 -14.39 -2.39
C ARG A 183 14.26 -14.53 -0.89
N PHE A 184 15.32 -14.79 -0.12
CA PHE A 184 15.26 -14.84 1.34
C PHE A 184 15.13 -13.44 1.97
N LEU A 185 15.38 -12.37 1.20
CA LEU A 185 15.18 -11.01 1.67
C LEU A 185 13.70 -10.69 1.83
N VAL A 186 13.40 -9.99 2.91
CA VAL A 186 12.06 -9.55 3.26
C VAL A 186 12.06 -8.04 3.41
N GLY A 187 11.09 -7.34 2.84
CA GLY A 187 11.07 -5.89 3.01
C GLY A 187 10.21 -5.16 2.00
N VAL A 188 10.58 -3.89 1.80
CA VAL A 188 9.87 -2.99 0.90
C VAL A 188 10.83 -2.29 -0.04
N VAL A 189 10.36 -2.06 -1.26
CA VAL A 189 10.98 -1.18 -2.24
C VAL A 189 9.91 -0.19 -2.66
N ASP A 190 10.18 1.10 -2.48
CA ASP A 190 9.31 2.21 -2.88
C ASP A 190 10.01 3.03 -3.95
N SER A 191 9.31 3.27 -5.05
CA SER A 191 9.81 4.07 -6.16
C SER A 191 8.71 4.96 -6.71
N GLU A 192 9.01 6.24 -6.86
CA GLU A 192 8.08 7.22 -7.42
C GLU A 192 8.01 7.18 -8.95
N ASP A 193 9.06 6.63 -9.58
CA ASP A 193 9.23 6.58 -11.03
C ASP A 193 8.61 5.34 -11.69
N ILE A 194 8.08 4.40 -10.90
CA ILE A 194 7.41 3.21 -11.45
C ILE A 194 5.98 3.61 -11.82
N PRO A 195 5.60 3.51 -13.11
CA PRO A 195 4.35 4.06 -13.56
C PRO A 195 3.17 3.20 -13.06
N LEU A 196 2.21 3.87 -12.41
CA LEU A 196 1.05 3.27 -11.72
C LEU A 196 0.05 2.56 -12.67
N ASN A 197 0.24 2.70 -13.99
CA ASN A 197 -0.61 2.15 -15.05
C ASN A 197 -0.17 0.74 -15.51
N LEU A 198 0.96 0.23 -15.02
CA LEU A 198 1.29 -1.19 -15.16
C LEU A 198 0.32 -1.96 -14.28
N SER A 199 -0.51 -2.79 -14.91
CA SER A 199 -1.58 -3.53 -14.25
C SER A 199 -1.04 -4.21 -12.99
N ARG A 200 -1.86 -4.30 -11.95
CA ARG A 200 -1.55 -5.00 -10.68
C ARG A 200 -1.22 -6.50 -10.87
N GLU A 201 -1.08 -6.98 -12.10
CA GLU A 201 -0.74 -8.34 -12.51
C GLU A 201 0.47 -8.43 -13.48
N MET A 202 0.81 -7.37 -14.24
CA MET A 202 1.95 -7.38 -15.17
C MET A 202 2.88 -6.21 -14.87
N LEU A 203 3.97 -6.51 -14.14
CA LEU A 203 5.20 -5.73 -14.27
C LEU A 203 5.71 -5.99 -15.70
N GLN A 204 5.32 -5.17 -16.68
CA GLN A 204 6.08 -5.12 -17.92
C GLN A 204 7.48 -4.61 -17.57
N MET A 205 8.42 -5.53 -17.71
CA MET A 205 9.85 -5.26 -17.72
C MET A 205 10.12 -4.32 -18.91
N ASP A 206 10.30 -3.04 -18.65
CA ASP A 206 10.93 -2.15 -19.62
C ASP A 206 12.05 -1.34 -18.98
N ALA A 207 13.24 -1.48 -19.59
CA ALA A 207 14.49 -0.71 -19.51
C ALA A 207 15.16 -0.38 -18.15
N VAL A 208 14.46 -0.47 -17.02
CA VAL A 208 14.90 0.10 -15.74
C VAL A 208 15.69 -0.90 -14.86
N LEU A 209 15.66 -2.19 -15.19
CA LEU A 209 16.31 -3.28 -14.43
C LEU A 209 17.55 -3.87 -15.13
N VAL A 210 18.24 -3.09 -15.96
CA VAL A 210 19.51 -3.52 -16.59
C VAL A 210 20.66 -3.35 -15.61
#